data_AF-A0AAW6RAG8-F1
#
_entry.id   AF-A0AAW6RAG8-F1
#
_cell.length_a   1.000
_cell.length_b   1.000
_cell.length_c   1.000
_cell.angle_alpha   90.00
_cell.angle_beta   90.00
_cell.angle_gamma   90.00
#
_symmetry.space_group_name_H-M   'P 1'
#
loop_
_entity.id
_entity.type
_entity.pdbx_description
1 polymer ?
#
loop_
_entity_poly.entity_id
_entity_poly.type
_entity_poly.pdbx_seq_one_letter_code
_entity_poly.pdbx_strand_id
1 'polypeptide(L)' 'MIDSRWIRRWPELFADLTDTQVRGVVQAIDNNVLDGWDPQREDIEFLTRDARGEFTDDEAIAEAVALATRRHGTR' A
#
# COMPACT_ATOMS: atom_id res chain seq x y z
N MET A 1 6.82 6.85 16.43
CA MET A 1 6.11 5.92 15.53
C MET A 1 4.66 6.35 15.42
N ILE A 2 4.13 6.35 14.20
CA ILE A 2 2.73 6.66 13.90
C ILE A 2 1.86 5.53 14.47
N ASP A 3 0.80 5.86 15.21
CA ASP A 3 -0.18 4.86 15.64
C ASP A 3 -1.20 4.66 14.51
N SER A 4 -0.97 3.62 13.71
CA SER A 4 -1.83 3.23 12.60
C SER A 4 -2.24 1.77 12.73
N ARG A 5 -3.52 1.49 12.43
CA ARG A 5 -4.03 0.10 12.42
C ARG A 5 -3.31 -0.77 11.39
N TRP A 6 -2.82 -0.18 10.29
CA TRP A 6 -2.10 -0.90 9.23
C TRP A 6 -0.72 -1.34 9.70
N ILE A 7 0.00 -0.45 10.38
CA ILE A 7 1.30 -0.74 10.99
C ILE A 7 1.15 -1.81 12.08
N ARG A 8 0.10 -1.73 12.92
CA ARG A 8 -0.16 -2.76 13.94
C ARG A 8 -0.51 -4.11 13.32
N ARG A 9 -1.14 -4.13 12.14
CA ARG A 9 -1.58 -5.36 11.48
C ARG A 9 -0.46 -6.06 10.71
N TRP A 10 0.40 -5.29 10.05
CA TRP A 10 1.51 -5.79 9.22
C TRP A 10 2.79 -4.98 9.46
N PRO A 11 3.36 -5.00 10.67
CA PRO A 11 4.51 -4.18 11.02
C PRO A 11 5.74 -4.47 10.14
N GLU A 12 5.88 -5.70 9.66
CA GLU A 12 6.99 -6.12 8.81
C GLU A 12 7.05 -5.38 7.46
N LEU A 13 5.92 -4.91 6.94
CA LEU A 13 5.87 -4.20 5.66
C LEU A 13 6.39 -2.76 5.77
N PHE A 14 6.40 -2.20 6.98
CA PHE A 14 6.82 -0.81 7.24
C PHE A 14 8.25 -0.70 7.78
N ALA A 15 8.92 -1.82 8.09
CA ALA A 15 10.17 -1.85 8.84
C ALA A 15 11.30 -1.01 8.21
N ASP A 16 11.38 -0.98 6.88
CA ASP A 16 12.44 -0.30 6.12
C ASP A 16 12.03 1.07 5.56
N LEU A 17 10.87 1.60 5.98
CA LEU A 17 10.39 2.91 5.55
C LEU A 17 10.86 3.99 6.53
N THR A 18 11.26 5.14 5.99
CA THR A 18 11.43 6.37 6.78
C THR A 18 10.10 6.84 7.33
N ASP A 19 10.12 7.62 8.41
CA ASP A 19 8.90 8.22 9.00
C ASP A 19 8.06 8.98 7.96
N THR A 20 8.69 9.66 6.99
CA THR A 20 7.99 10.37 5.92
C THR A 20 7.28 9.40 4.96
N GLN A 21 7.94 8.32 4.56
CA GLN A 21 7.33 7.28 3.73
C GLN A 21 6.18 6.59 4.46
N VAL A 22 6.34 6.27 5.75
CA VAL A 22 5.24 5.69 6.55
C VAL A 22 4.04 6.63 6.60
N ARG A 23 4.24 7.95 6.82
CA ARG A 23 3.15 8.94 6.77
C ARG A 23 2.44 8.94 5.43
N GLY A 24 3.20 8.97 4.33
CA GLY A 24 2.65 8.99 2.97
C GLY A 24 1.79 7.76 2.69
N VAL A 25 2.32 6.57 2.98
CA VAL A 25 1.60 5.30 2.77
C VAL A 25 0.33 5.24 3.63
N VAL A 26 0.43 5.53 4.93
CA VAL A 26 -0.74 5.48 5.83
C VAL A 26 -1.81 6.47 5.39
N GLN A 27 -1.43 7.68 5.01
CA GLN A 27 -2.39 8.69 4.53
C GLN A 27 -3.06 8.26 3.22
N ALA A 28 -2.29 7.69 2.28
CA ALA A 28 -2.85 7.16 1.04
C ALA A 28 -3.87 6.06 1.31
N ILE A 29 -3.56 5.14 2.22
CA ILE A 29 -4.48 4.05 2.60
C ILE A 29 -5.74 4.60 3.27
N ASP A 30 -5.58 5.44 4.29
CA ASP A 30 -6.71 5.97 5.05
C ASP A 30 -7.66 6.78 4.17
N ASN A 31 -7.15 7.59 3.24
CA ASN A 31 -7.98 8.33 2.29
C ASN A 31 -8.82 7.39 1.40
N ASN A 32 -8.19 6.36 0.80
CA ASN A 32 -8.91 5.44 -0.07
C ASN A 32 -9.92 4.56 0.70
N VAL A 33 -9.64 4.25 1.97
CA VAL A 33 -10.54 3.52 2.86
C VAL A 33 -11.80 4.34 3.17
N LEU A 34 -11.67 5.66 3.34
CA LEU A 34 -12.84 6.54 3.48
C LEU A 34 -13.72 6.50 2.23
N ASP A 35 -13.13 6.26 1.06
CA ASP A 35 -13.82 6.09 -0.22
C ASP A 35 -14.34 4.66 -0.47
N GLY A 36 -14.26 3.78 0.54
CA GLY A 36 -14.82 2.42 0.52
C GLY A 36 -13.83 1.33 0.11
N TRP A 37 -12.54 1.62 0.00
CA TRP A 37 -11.53 0.60 -0.23
C TRP A 37 -11.30 -0.30 1.00
N ASP A 38 -11.24 -1.62 0.80
CA ASP A 38 -10.86 -2.60 1.83
C ASP A 38 -9.50 -3.25 1.48
N PRO A 39 -8.37 -2.63 1.88
CA PRO A 39 -7.04 -3.10 1.52
C PRO A 39 -6.71 -4.45 2.15
N GLN A 40 -6.11 -5.33 1.36
CA GLN A 40 -5.54 -6.60 1.81
C GLN A 40 -4.03 -6.46 1.97
N ARG A 41 -3.38 -7.48 2.54
CA ARG A 41 -1.93 -7.46 2.81
C ARG A 41 -1.11 -7.14 1.57
N GLU A 42 -1.46 -7.73 0.43
CA GLU A 42 -0.77 -7.55 -0.85
C GLU A 42 -0.77 -6.09 -1.32
N ASP A 43 -1.83 -5.35 -1.00
CA ASP A 43 -1.92 -3.93 -1.35
C ASP A 43 -0.98 -3.08 -0.52
N ILE A 44 -0.91 -3.39 0.78
CA ILE A 44 -0.01 -2.69 1.69
C ILE A 44 1.43 -3.02 1.31
N GLU A 45 1.69 -4.26 0.91
CA GLU A 45 3.00 -4.67 0.41
C GLU A 45 3.36 -3.90 -0.87
N PHE A 46 2.44 -3.78 -1.83
CA PHE A 46 2.66 -2.96 -3.02
C PHE A 46 2.95 -1.50 -2.68
N LEU A 47 2.10 -0.84 -1.88
CA LEU A 47 2.27 0.57 -1.53
C LEU A 47 3.55 0.84 -0.73
N THR A 48 3.98 -0.10 0.11
CA THR A 48 5.21 0.06 0.89
C THR A 48 6.46 -0.14 0.02
N ARG A 49 6.44 -1.07 -0.95
CA ARG A 49 7.51 -1.24 -1.93
C ARG A 49 7.61 -0.07 -2.91
N ASP A 50 6.46 0.44 -3.35
CA ASP A 50 6.37 1.66 -4.16
C ASP A 50 6.94 2.87 -3.43
N ALA A 51 6.59 3.06 -2.15
CA ALA A 51 7.15 4.14 -1.34
C ALA A 51 8.67 4.03 -1.12
N ARG A 52 9.26 2.83 -1.22
CA ARG A 52 10.72 2.62 -1.19
C ARG A 52 11.41 2.94 -2.52
N GLY A 53 10.64 3.15 -3.60
CA GLY A 53 11.16 3.35 -4.95
C GLY A 53 11.65 2.05 -5.58
N GLU A 54 11.06 0.90 -5.22
CA GLU A 54 11.37 -0.39 -5.85
C GLU A 54 10.82 -0.51 -7.28
N PHE A 55 9.98 0.43 -7.69
CA PHE A 55 9.37 0.50 -9.02
C PHE A 55 9.70 1.85 -9.68
N THR A 56 9.87 1.81 -10.99
CA THR A 56 9.66 2.99 -11.84
C THR A 56 8.17 3.32 -11.91
N ASP A 57 7.82 4.55 -12.30
CA ASP A 57 6.41 4.97 -12.45
C ASP A 57 5.63 4.03 -13.39
N ASP A 58 6.24 3.59 -14.49
CA ASP A 58 5.63 2.66 -15.45
C ASP A 58 5.38 1.27 -14.84
N GLU A 59 6.31 0.77 -14.04
CA GLU A 59 6.18 -0.51 -13.32
C GLU A 59 5.11 -0.42 -12.23
N ALA A 60 5.04 0.70 -11.51
CA ALA A 60 4.03 0.94 -10.49
C ALA A 60 2.62 0.95 -11.11
N ILE A 61 2.44 1.62 -12.26
CA ILE A 61 1.16 1.61 -12.99
C ILE A 61 0.80 0.20 -13.45
N ALA A 62 1.74 -0.53 -14.05
CA ALA A 62 1.49 -1.89 -14.53
C ALA A 62 1.07 -2.84 -13.40
N GLU A 63 1.76 -2.77 -12.26
CA GLU A 63 1.45 -3.61 -11.10
C GLU A 63 0.12 -3.21 -10.45
N ALA A 64 -0.19 -1.92 -10.36
CA ALA A 64 -1.51 -1.45 -9.89
C ALA A 64 -2.66 -1.99 -10.76
N VAL A 65 -2.49 -2.00 -12.09
CA VAL A 65 -3.46 -2.59 -13.02
C VAL A 65 -3.57 -4.11 -12.81
N ALA A 66 -2.45 -4.79 -12.59
CA ALA A 66 -2.44 -6.23 -12.31
C ALA A 66 -3.17 -6.57 -11.00
N LEU A 67 -2.92 -5.82 -9.91
CA LEU A 67 -3.64 -5.97 -8.63
C LEU A 67 -5.14 -5.74 -8.79
N ALA A 68 -5.54 -4.68 -9.50
CA ALA A 68 -6.95 -4.41 -9.77
C ALA A 68 -7.60 -5.54 -10.58
N THR A 69 -6.91 -6.06 -11.60
CA THR A 69 -7.40 -7.17 -12.42
C THR A 69 -7.56 -8.45 -11.62
N ARG A 70 -6.59 -8.79 -10.75
CA ARG A 70 -6.67 -9.96 -9.85
C ARG A 70 -7.91 -9.90 -8.95
N ARG A 71 -8.28 -8.72 -8.47
CA ARG A 71 -9.47 -8.51 -7.63
C ARG A 71 -10.78 -8.65 -8.41
N HIS A 72 -10.84 -8.11 -9.62
CA HIS A 72 -12.03 -8.21 -10.46
C HIS A 72 -12.21 -9.60 -11.10
N GLY A 73 -11.16 -10.42 -11.14
CA GLY A 73 -11.19 -11.80 -11.65
C GLY A 73 -11.84 -12.82 -10.70
N THR A 74 -12.24 -12.42 -9.49
CA THR A 74 -13.01 -13.28 -8.57
C THR A 74 -14.49 -12.92 -8.66
N ARG A 75 -15.17 -13.42 -9.69
CA ARG A 75 -16.64 -13.42 -9.75
C ARG A 75 -17.16 -14.73 -10.31
#